data_AF-A0A7J3LKD0-F1
#
_entry.id   AF-A0A7J3LKD0-F1
#
_cell.length_a   1.000
_cell.length_b   1.000
_cell.length_c   1.000
_cell.angle_alpha   90.00
_cell.angle_beta   90.00
_cell.angle_gamma   90.00
#
_symmetry.space_group_name_H-M   'P 1'
#
loop_
_entity.id
_entity.type
_entity.pdbx_description
1 polymer ?
#
loop_
_entity_poly.entity_id
_entity_poly.type
_entity_poly.pdbx_seq_one_letter_code
_entity_poly.pdbx_strand_id
1 'polypeptide(L)' 'MPKRCNICSKEAVYQVKSTSDFYCQECAEEQFGDVALLVKVEDQAVKLKKAVDQKLNEVPEEECECEPEGNSEDNEDN' A
#
# COMPACT_ATOMS: atom_id res chain seq x y z
N MET A 1 -8.38 13.02 16.70
CA MET A 1 -9.67 13.03 15.98
C MET A 1 -9.87 11.64 15.38
N PRO A 2 -11.07 11.06 15.41
CA PRO A 2 -11.31 9.74 14.82
C PRO A 2 -11.04 9.79 13.31
N LYS A 3 -10.19 8.88 12.81
CA LYS A 3 -9.88 8.72 11.39
C LYS A 3 -11.12 8.17 10.68
N ARG A 4 -11.49 8.72 9.52
CA ARG A 4 -12.70 8.34 8.78
C ARG A 4 -12.36 7.73 7.42
N CYS A 5 -13.16 6.76 6.99
CA CYS A 5 -13.03 6.11 5.71
C CYS A 5 -13.25 7.12 4.56
N ASN A 6 -12.34 7.17 3.59
CA ASN A 6 -12.42 8.09 2.45
C ASN A 6 -13.62 7.77 1.52
N ILE A 7 -14.12 6.53 1.54
CA ILE A 7 -15.24 6.09 0.70
C ILE A 7 -16.58 6.31 1.39
N CYS A 8 -16.77 5.74 2.58
CA CYS A 8 -18.08 5.69 3.25
C CYS A 8 -18.20 6.59 4.50
N SER A 9 -17.15 7.34 4.85
CA SER A 9 -17.11 8.23 6.02
C SER A 9 -17.32 7.56 7.40
N LYS A 10 -17.42 6.21 7.46
CA LYS A 10 -17.42 5.42 8.69
C LYS A 10 -16.06 5.49 9.39
N GLU A 11 -15.96 4.95 10.60
CA GLU A 11 -14.68 4.83 11.30
C GLU A 11 -13.67 4.00 10.48
N ALA A 12 -12.46 4.54 10.33
CA ALA A 12 -11.39 3.86 9.60
C ALA A 12 -10.42 3.18 10.55
N VAL A 13 -10.00 1.98 10.16
CA VAL A 13 -9.06 1.12 10.90
C VAL A 13 -7.77 0.87 10.11
N TYR A 14 -7.76 1.15 8.81
CA TYR A 14 -6.60 1.02 7.93
C TYR A 14 -6.16 2.38 7.39
N GLN A 15 -4.85 2.54 7.18
CA GLN A 15 -4.22 3.70 6.55
C GLN A 15 -3.28 3.23 5.45
N VAL A 16 -3.34 3.85 4.28
CA VAL A 16 -2.37 3.58 3.22
C VAL A 16 -1.05 4.28 3.56
N LYS A 17 0.06 3.52 3.53
CA LYS A 17 1.38 3.99 3.93
C LYS A 17 1.76 5.25 3.14
N SER A 18 2.35 6.23 3.83
CA SER A 18 2.77 7.52 3.26
C SER A 18 1.65 8.41 2.71
N THR A 19 0.37 8.05 2.89
CA THR A 19 -0.77 8.88 2.49
C THR A 19 -1.60 9.32 3.70
N SER A 20 -2.51 10.26 3.46
CA SER A 20 -3.56 10.64 4.42
C SER A 20 -4.86 9.87 4.19
N ASP A 21 -4.83 8.79 3.39
CA ASP A 21 -6.00 8.00 3.07
C ASP A 21 -6.25 6.93 4.10
N PHE A 22 -7.51 6.85 4.52
CA PHE A 22 -7.98 5.97 5.56
C PHE A 22 -9.19 5.18 5.07
N TYR A 23 -9.27 3.92 5.47
CA TYR A 23 -10.33 3.00 5.04
C TYR A 23 -10.90 2.23 6.24
N CYS A 24 -12.21 2.01 6.22
CA CYS A 24 -12.81 0.99 7.07
C CYS A 24 -12.47 -0.40 6.52
N GLN A 25 -12.72 -1.45 7.28
CA GLN A 25 -12.41 -2.82 6.86
C GLN A 25 -13.10 -3.23 5.57
N GLU A 26 -14.41 -3.02 5.47
CA GLU A 26 -15.21 -3.38 4.28
C GLU A 26 -14.64 -2.74 3.00
N CYS A 27 -14.44 -1.41 3.03
CA CYS A 27 -13.92 -0.68 1.87
C CYS A 27 -12.45 -1.02 1.59
N ALA A 28 -11.65 -1.34 2.61
CA ALA A 28 -10.27 -1.76 2.39
C ALA A 28 -10.22 -3.14 1.72
N GLU A 29 -11.07 -4.08 2.15
CA GLU A 29 -11.16 -5.41 1.55
C GLU A 29 -11.71 -5.38 0.12
N GLU A 30 -12.68 -4.50 -0.14
CA GLU A 30 -13.23 -4.32 -1.48
C GLU A 30 -12.22 -3.71 -2.46
N GLN A 31 -11.40 -2.75 -2.02
CA GLN A 31 -10.43 -2.06 -2.88
C GLN A 31 -9.09 -2.78 -3.00
N PHE A 32 -8.61 -3.40 -1.92
CA PHE A 32 -7.26 -3.97 -1.84
C PHE A 32 -7.24 -5.50 -1.67
N GLY A 33 -8.40 -6.15 -1.55
CA GLY A 33 -8.51 -7.59 -1.36
C GLY A 33 -8.16 -8.04 0.05
N ASP A 34 -7.27 -9.04 0.20
CA ASP A 34 -6.89 -9.55 1.53
C ASP A 34 -5.91 -8.59 2.23
N VAL A 35 -6.47 -7.59 2.92
CA VAL A 35 -5.73 -6.59 3.69
C VAL A 35 -4.85 -7.24 4.76
N ALA A 36 -5.31 -8.33 5.39
CA ALA A 36 -4.56 -9.02 6.43
C ALA A 36 -3.30 -9.70 5.87
N LEU A 37 -3.37 -10.24 4.66
CA LEU A 37 -2.20 -10.75 3.95
C LEU A 37 -1.25 -9.61 3.56
N LEU A 38 -1.77 -8.51 3.00
CA LEU A 38 -0.96 -7.36 2.59
C LEU A 38 -0.13 -6.78 3.76
N VAL A 39 -0.75 -6.63 4.93
CA VAL A 39 -0.06 -6.18 6.14
C VAL A 39 1.07 -7.14 6.54
N LYS A 40 0.83 -8.46 6.47
CA LYS A 40 1.86 -9.47 6.78
C LYS A 40 3.02 -9.45 5.78
N VAL A 41 2.73 -9.24 4.49
CA VAL A 41 3.75 -9.17 3.44
C VAL A 41 4.63 -7.94 3.64
N GLU A 42 4.04 -6.79 3.95
CA GLU A 42 4.80 -5.57 4.28
C GLU A 42 5.71 -5.77 5.50
N ASP A 43 5.20 -6.39 6.58
CA ASP A 43 6.01 -6.72 7.76
C ASP A 43 7.21 -7.61 7.41
N GLN A 44 7.03 -8.57 6.51
CA GLN A 44 8.10 -9.45 6.03
C GLN A 44 9.09 -8.69 5.15
N ALA A 45 8.62 -7.83 4.26
CA ALA A 45 9.46 -6.99 3.40
C ALA A 45 10.34 -6.05 4.23
N VAL A 46 9.79 -5.40 5.27
CA VAL A 46 10.55 -4.54 6.19
C VAL A 46 11.62 -5.33 6.95
N LYS A 47 11.30 -6.54 7.41
CA LYS A 47 12.28 -7.41 8.10
C LYS A 47 13.39 -7.84 7.15
N LEU A 48 13.05 -8.20 5.92
CA LEU A 48 14.01 -8.60 4.91
C LEU A 48 14.93 -7.44 4.54
N LYS A 49 14.38 -6.25 4.28
CA LYS A 49 15.15 -5.03 4.00
C LYS A 49 16.18 -4.78 5.09
N LYS A 50 15.76 -4.75 6.37
CA LYS A 50 16.67 -4.59 7.51
C LYS A 50 17.76 -5.66 7.58
N ALA A 51 17.41 -6.92 7.31
CA ALA A 51 18.38 -8.02 7.32
C ALA A 51 19.39 -7.93 6.17
N VAL A 52 18.98 -7.41 5.02
CA VAL A 52 19.84 -7.13 3.87
C VAL A 52 20.75 -5.94 4.17
N ASP A 53 20.20 -4.83 4.66
CA ASP A 53 20.95 -3.61 4.99
C ASP A 53 22.07 -3.91 6.01
N GLN A 54 21.76 -4.68 7.06
CA GLN A 54 22.74 -5.11 8.07
C GLN A 54 23.87 -5.97 7.50
N LYS A 55 23.62 -6.68 6.39
CA LYS A 55 24.61 -7.55 5.74
C LYS A 55 25.37 -6.86 4.62
N LEU A 56 24.80 -5.81 4.03
CA LEU A 56 25.31 -5.17 2.82
C LEU A 56 25.85 -3.74 3.01
N ASN A 57 25.77 -3.15 4.21
CA ASN A 57 26.29 -1.81 4.57
C ASN A 57 26.92 -1.00 3.42
N GLU A 58 26.19 0.02 2.97
CA GLU A 58 26.45 1.02 1.89
C GLU A 58 25.73 0.77 0.55
N VAL A 59 24.39 0.88 0.53
CA VAL A 59 23.71 1.45 -0.65
C VAL A 59 22.71 2.51 -0.13
N PRO A 60 22.77 3.76 -0.61
CA PRO A 60 21.84 4.81 -0.20
C PRO A 60 20.39 4.42 -0.50
N GLU A 61 19.47 4.97 0.29
CA GLU A 61 18.02 4.83 0.10
C GLU A 61 17.61 5.34 -1.29
N GLU A 62 17.48 4.45 -2.26
CA GLU A 62 16.63 4.71 -3.42
C GLU A 62 15.22 4.24 -3.05
N GLU A 63 14.31 5.22 -3.06
CA GLU A 63 12.88 5.06 -2.92
C GLU A 63 12.43 4.08 -4.01
N CYS A 64 12.02 2.88 -3.60
CA CYS A 64 11.38 1.91 -4.50
C CYS A 64 10.01 2.46 -4.87
N GLU A 65 9.97 3.34 -5.87
CA GLU A 65 8.76 3.74 -6.57
C GLU A 65 8.32 2.55 -7.43
N CYS A 66 7.41 1.73 -6.91
CA CYS A 66 6.63 0.84 -7.75
C CYS A 66 5.61 1.70 -8.51
N GLU A 67 5.99 2.20 -9.68
CA GLU A 67 5.02 2.78 -10.62
C GLU A 67 4.07 1.66 -11.09
N PRO A 68 2.75 1.78 -10.88
CA PRO A 68 1.80 0.88 -11.54
C PRO A 68 1.75 1.26 -13.02
N GLU A 69 2.22 0.37 -13.89
CA GLU A 69 1.98 0.47 -15.33
C GLU A 69 0.47 0.45 -15.58
N GLY A 70 -0.07 1.63 -15.88
CA GLY A 70 -1.45 1.78 -16.34
C GLY A 70 -1.58 1.14 -17.72
N ASN A 71 -2.08 -0.09 -17.74
CA ASN A 71 -2.64 -0.68 -18.95
C ASN A 71 -4.01 -0.05 -19.20
N SER A 72 -4.08 0.97 -20.06
CA SER A 72 -5.34 1.36 -20.70
C SER A 72 -5.41 0.69 -22.07
N GLU A 73 -6.05 -0.47 -22.10
CA GLU A 73 -6.77 -0.93 -23.29
C GLU A 73 -7.94 0.01 -23.58
N ASP A 74 -8.31 0.05 -24.86
CA ASP A 74 -9.54 0.56 -25.46
C ASP A 74 -9.68 2.08 -25.73
N ASN A 75 -9.41 2.45 -26.98
CA ASN A 75 -10.42 3.10 -27.82
C ASN A 75 -10.10 2.89 -29.30
N GLU A 76 -10.85 1.98 -29.94
CA GLU A 76 -11.13 2.03 -31.37
C GLU A 76 -11.90 3.32 -31.65
N ASP A 77 -11.39 4.20 -32.51
CA ASP A 77 -12.19 5.09 -33.36
C ASP A 77 -11.26 5.87 -34.33
N ASN A 78 -11.05 5.31 -35.53
CA ASN A 78 -11.09 6.03 -36.83
C ASN A 78 -11.01 5.07 -38.03
#